data_AF-A0A6L6VHB3-F1
#
_entry.id   AF-A0A6L6VHB3-F1
#
_cell.length_a   1.000
_cell.length_b   1.000
_cell.length_c   1.000
_cell.angle_alpha   90.00
_cell.angle_beta   90.00
_cell.angle_gamma   90.00
#
_symmetry.space_group_name_H-M   'P 1'
#
loop_
_entity.id
_entity.type
_entity.pdbx_description
1 polymer ?
#
loop_
_entity_poly.entity_id
_entity_poly.type
_entity_poly.pdbx_seq_one_letter_code
_entity_poly.pdbx_strand_id
1 'polypeptide(L)'
;MYMKIVTVVAMTALLAGCQTKYQDMGFTGGVSAMPITSDTYRIVSRGNGYTDSTTVQDYSLLKAAETTLSTGNTHFLLVSGNDATSNTIGQTPGHMQTNIYGNTAYSTYTPGVTYNIVKPGQDLIIKLFNSAKGPVPQGAFAAQDVYNNISPRVERPKKT
;
A
#
# COMPACT_ATOMS: atom_id res chain seq x y z
N MET A 1 6.90 35.19 17.87
CA MET A 1 6.99 34.79 16.44
C MET A 1 7.56 33.38 16.28
N TYR A 2 8.67 33.03 16.95
CA TYR A 2 9.27 31.68 16.93
C TYR A 2 8.34 30.55 17.39
N MET A 3 7.51 30.75 18.42
CA MET A 3 6.61 29.71 18.93
C MET A 3 5.58 29.25 17.89
N LYS A 4 5.06 30.16 17.05
CA LYS A 4 4.13 29.83 15.95
C LYS A 4 4.83 29.05 14.82
N ILE A 5 6.09 29.36 14.54
CA ILE A 5 6.89 28.65 13.53
C ILE A 5 7.19 27.22 14.02
N VAL A 6 7.52 27.04 15.30
CA VAL A 6 7.72 25.71 15.89
C VAL A 6 6.44 24.87 15.84
N THR A 7 5.26 25.46 16.10
CA THR A 7 3.98 24.75 16.00
C THR A 7 3.67 24.34 14.55
N VAL A 8 3.93 25.21 13.57
CA VAL A 8 3.71 24.91 12.14
C VAL A 8 4.66 23.81 11.65
N VAL A 9 5.94 23.83 12.06
CA VAL A 9 6.93 22.80 11.72
C VAL A 9 6.63 21.46 12.39
N ALA A 10 6.14 21.46 13.63
CA ALA A 10 5.71 20.24 14.30
C ALA A 10 4.46 19.62 13.65
N MET A 11 3.55 20.44 13.12
CA MET A 11 2.35 19.97 12.45
C MET A 11 2.65 19.41 11.06
N THR A 12 3.56 20.03 10.28
CA THR A 12 3.97 19.49 8.97
C THR A 12 4.74 18.17 9.09
N ALA A 13 5.50 17.96 10.17
CA ALA A 13 6.17 16.68 10.43
C ALA A 13 5.21 15.51 10.68
N LEU A 14 3.97 15.77 11.11
CA LEU A 14 2.93 14.76 11.34
C LEU A 14 2.18 14.35 10.08
N LEU A 15 2.28 15.13 8.98
CA LEU A 15 1.61 14.82 7.72
C LEU A 15 2.44 13.90 6.81
N ALA A 16 3.71 13.66 7.12
CA ALA A 16 4.66 12.94 6.26
C ALA A 16 4.49 11.40 6.26
N GLY A 17 3.29 10.85 6.48
CA GLY A 17 3.15 9.39 6.62
C GLY A 17 1.75 8.82 6.46
N CYS A 18 0.89 9.44 5.63
CA CYS A 18 -0.44 8.89 5.39
C CYS A 18 -0.42 7.65 4.46
N GLN A 19 0.72 7.34 3.84
CA GLN A 19 0.90 6.14 3.02
C GLN A 19 0.95 4.87 3.88
N THR A 20 0.51 3.75 3.29
CA THR A 20 0.64 2.42 3.90
C THR A 20 2.10 2.02 3.95
N LYS A 21 2.60 1.67 5.13
CA LYS A 21 3.98 1.19 5.33
C LYS A 21 4.10 -0.30 5.01
N TYR A 22 5.32 -0.76 4.80
CA TYR A 22 5.64 -2.19 4.69
C TYR A 22 5.52 -2.85 6.07
N GLN A 23 4.41 -3.55 6.26
CA GLN A 23 4.05 -4.26 7.48
C GLN A 23 3.09 -5.41 7.15
N ASP A 24 2.86 -6.32 8.10
CA ASP A 24 1.84 -7.35 7.93
C ASP A 24 0.44 -6.73 7.73
N MET A 25 -0.42 -7.47 7.03
CA MET A 25 -1.76 -7.00 6.66
C MET A 25 -2.56 -6.49 7.87
N GLY A 26 -3.03 -5.25 7.79
CA GLY A 26 -3.87 -4.62 8.82
C GLY A 26 -4.98 -3.75 8.23
N PHE A 27 -5.62 -2.96 9.09
CA PHE A 27 -6.79 -2.14 8.70
C PHE A 27 -6.48 -1.09 7.63
N THR A 28 -5.29 -0.50 7.67
CA THR A 28 -4.85 0.52 6.70
C THR A 28 -4.15 -0.07 5.48
N GLY A 29 -4.15 -1.40 5.34
CA GLY A 29 -3.39 -2.12 4.32
C GLY A 29 -2.17 -2.83 4.92
N GLY A 30 -1.28 -3.26 4.04
CA GLY A 30 -0.10 -4.06 4.37
C GLY A 30 0.06 -5.19 3.38
N VAL A 31 0.88 -6.17 3.76
CA VAL A 31 1.26 -7.27 2.88
C VAL A 31 1.31 -8.58 3.65
N SER A 32 0.88 -9.66 3.02
CA SER A 32 0.85 -10.99 3.62
C SER A 32 1.21 -12.06 2.59
N ALA A 33 1.74 -13.18 3.07
CA ALA A 33 2.00 -14.37 2.28
C ALA A 33 1.18 -15.53 2.85
N MET A 34 0.45 -16.23 1.97
CA MET A 34 -0.41 -17.35 2.34
C MET A 34 0.02 -18.59 1.55
N PRO A 35 0.34 -19.73 2.20
CA PRO A 35 0.65 -20.95 1.48
C PRO A 35 -0.59 -21.46 0.73
N ILE A 36 -0.41 -21.81 -0.54
CA ILE A 36 -1.42 -22.53 -1.36
C ILE A 36 -1.07 -24.02 -1.38
N THR A 37 0.21 -24.33 -1.58
CA THR A 37 0.79 -25.67 -1.54
C THR A 37 2.10 -25.63 -0.73
N SER A 38 2.83 -26.75 -0.68
CA SER A 38 4.15 -26.81 -0.04
C SER A 38 5.21 -25.92 -0.69
N ASP A 39 5.04 -25.57 -1.98
CA ASP A 39 6.00 -24.83 -2.79
C ASP A 39 5.40 -23.58 -3.46
N THR A 40 4.12 -23.28 -3.23
CA THR A 40 3.41 -22.19 -3.89
C THR A 40 2.72 -21.32 -2.86
N TYR A 41 2.89 -20.00 -2.98
CA TYR A 41 2.35 -19.01 -2.06
C TYR A 41 1.58 -17.94 -2.82
N ARG A 42 0.48 -17.46 -2.22
CA ARG A 42 -0.20 -16.24 -2.61
C ARG A 42 0.36 -15.07 -1.81
N ILE A 43 0.87 -14.06 -2.50
CA ILE A 43 1.23 -12.79 -1.88
C ILE A 43 0.08 -11.81 -2.11
N VAL A 44 -0.40 -11.20 -1.04
CA VAL A 44 -1.50 -10.22 -1.07
C VAL A 44 -0.97 -8.92 -0.51
N SER A 45 -1.00 -7.86 -1.32
CA SER A 45 -0.55 -6.52 -0.94
C SER A 45 -1.67 -5.51 -1.15
N ARG A 46 -1.91 -4.66 -0.15
CA ARG A 46 -2.96 -3.64 -0.17
C ARG A 46 -2.39 -2.30 0.30
N GLY A 47 -2.58 -1.25 -0.49
CA GLY A 47 -2.29 0.13 -0.15
C GLY A 47 -3.57 0.93 0.09
N ASN A 48 -3.46 2.01 0.87
CA ASN A 48 -4.53 2.98 1.07
C ASN A 48 -4.54 4.05 -0.03
N GLY A 49 -5.46 5.02 0.07
CA GLY A 49 -5.64 6.08 -0.93
C GLY A 49 -4.49 7.09 -1.06
N TYR A 50 -3.44 6.96 -0.25
CA TYR A 50 -2.23 7.77 -0.26
C TYR A 50 -0.99 6.95 -0.64
N THR A 51 -1.17 5.68 -1.02
CA THR A 51 -0.08 4.78 -1.39
C THR A 51 0.00 4.71 -2.90
N ASP A 52 1.19 4.78 -3.47
CA ASP A 52 1.39 4.60 -4.91
C ASP A 52 1.34 3.12 -5.32
N SER A 53 0.87 2.86 -6.54
CA SER A 53 0.79 1.49 -7.09
C SER A 53 2.17 0.82 -7.17
N THR A 54 3.20 1.56 -7.56
CA THR A 54 4.59 1.08 -7.59
C THR A 54 5.06 0.63 -6.20
N THR A 55 4.67 1.33 -5.13
CA THR A 55 5.02 0.90 -3.78
C THR A 55 4.34 -0.42 -3.41
N VAL A 56 3.09 -0.63 -3.81
CA VAL A 56 2.39 -1.91 -3.60
C VAL A 56 3.04 -3.05 -4.38
N GLN A 57 3.55 -2.78 -5.58
CA GLN A 57 4.31 -3.75 -6.37
C GLN A 57 5.63 -4.12 -5.69
N ASP A 58 6.38 -3.13 -5.20
CA ASP A 58 7.61 -3.35 -4.42
C ASP A 58 7.32 -4.17 -3.15
N TYR A 59 6.23 -3.89 -2.44
CA TYR A 59 5.83 -4.67 -1.26
C TYR A 59 5.55 -6.13 -1.61
N SER A 60 4.90 -6.37 -2.75
CA SER A 60 4.58 -7.72 -3.21
C SER A 60 5.84 -8.51 -3.54
N LEU A 61 6.78 -7.90 -4.26
CA LEU A 61 8.05 -8.53 -4.63
C LEU A 61 8.95 -8.76 -3.41
N LEU A 62 8.99 -7.79 -2.48
CA LEU A 62 9.77 -7.93 -1.25
C LEU A 62 9.22 -9.07 -0.38
N LYS A 63 7.89 -9.15 -0.18
CA LYS A 63 7.30 -10.25 0.60
C LYS A 63 7.50 -11.59 -0.07
N ALA A 64 7.45 -11.65 -1.41
CA ALA A 64 7.78 -12.86 -2.17
C ALA A 64 9.22 -13.31 -1.88
N ALA A 65 10.19 -12.39 -1.94
CA ALA A 65 11.58 -12.66 -1.62
C ALA A 65 11.76 -13.11 -0.16
N GLU A 66 11.19 -12.39 0.81
CA GLU A 66 11.26 -12.74 2.24
C GLU A 66 10.67 -14.13 2.51
N THR A 67 9.52 -14.45 1.91
CA THR A 67 8.87 -15.77 2.05
C THR A 67 9.72 -16.90 1.44
N THR A 68 10.38 -16.61 0.32
CA THR A 68 11.29 -17.56 -0.32
C THR A 68 12.48 -17.86 0.57
N LEU A 69 13.12 -16.81 1.11
CA LEU A 69 14.28 -16.96 1.98
C LEU A 69 13.90 -17.61 3.31
N SER A 70 12.74 -17.26 3.90
CA SER A 70 12.28 -17.82 5.18
C SER A 70 11.97 -19.32 5.11
N THR A 71 11.65 -19.84 3.93
CA THR A 71 11.39 -21.27 3.70
C THR A 71 12.66 -22.05 3.32
N GLY A 72 13.83 -21.40 3.30
CA GLY A 72 15.10 -22.02 2.90
C GLY A 72 15.21 -22.26 1.38
N ASN A 73 14.42 -21.57 0.58
CA ASN A 73 14.51 -21.57 -0.88
C ASN A 73 15.36 -20.38 -1.35
N THR A 74 15.84 -20.44 -2.60
CA THR A 74 16.77 -19.45 -3.14
C THR A 74 16.15 -18.59 -4.24
N HIS A 75 15.17 -19.13 -4.96
CA HIS A 75 14.52 -18.47 -6.09
C HIS A 75 13.00 -18.58 -6.01
N PHE A 76 12.30 -17.64 -6.61
CA PHE A 76 10.88 -17.73 -6.84
C PHE A 76 10.52 -17.35 -8.27
N LEU A 77 9.55 -18.06 -8.84
CA LEU A 77 8.96 -17.74 -10.13
C LEU A 77 7.61 -17.08 -9.89
N LEU A 78 7.34 -16.00 -10.62
CA LEU A 78 6.01 -15.42 -10.67
C LEU A 78 5.12 -16.27 -11.60
N VAL A 79 4.14 -16.96 -11.03
CA VAL A 79 3.20 -17.81 -11.78
C VAL A 79 2.07 -16.95 -12.34
N SER A 80 1.55 -16.02 -11.54
CA SER A 80 0.52 -15.07 -11.97
C SER A 80 0.58 -13.80 -11.15
N GLY A 81 0.14 -12.69 -11.74
CA GLY A 81 -0.12 -11.44 -11.04
C GLY A 81 -1.48 -10.89 -11.44
N ASN A 82 -2.27 -10.43 -10.47
CA ASN A 82 -3.55 -9.79 -10.68
C ASN A 82 -3.57 -8.42 -10.00
N ASP A 83 -4.04 -7.41 -10.72
CA ASP A 83 -4.31 -6.09 -10.13
C ASP A 83 -5.56 -6.21 -9.24
N ALA A 84 -5.41 -5.87 -7.97
CA ALA A 84 -6.46 -5.90 -6.96
C ALA A 84 -6.79 -4.48 -6.46
N THR A 85 -6.49 -3.46 -7.27
CA THR A 85 -6.84 -2.07 -7.02
C THR A 85 -8.35 -1.92 -6.86
N SER A 86 -8.75 -1.15 -5.85
CA SER A 86 -10.15 -0.87 -5.54
C SER A 86 -10.43 0.62 -5.54
N ASN A 87 -11.64 0.99 -5.96
CA ASN A 87 -12.08 2.37 -6.03
C ASN A 87 -13.17 2.60 -4.98
N THR A 88 -13.06 3.67 -4.21
CA THR A 88 -14.06 4.09 -3.23
C THR A 88 -14.45 5.54 -3.50
N ILE A 89 -15.73 5.88 -3.41
CA ILE A 89 -16.19 7.26 -3.61
C ILE A 89 -16.17 7.99 -2.26
N GLY A 90 -15.45 9.10 -2.20
CA GLY A 90 -15.56 10.10 -1.13
C GLY A 90 -16.55 11.19 -1.51
N GLN A 91 -17.21 11.79 -0.51
CA GLN A 91 -18.15 12.90 -0.72
C GLN A 91 -17.88 14.01 0.29
N THR A 92 -17.88 15.25 -0.18
CA THR A 92 -17.92 16.41 0.73
C THR A 92 -19.38 16.78 1.03
N PRO A 93 -19.73 17.12 2.27
CA PRO A 93 -21.07 17.61 2.58
C PRO A 93 -21.34 18.94 1.87
N GLY A 94 -22.54 19.09 1.30
CA GLY A 94 -23.03 20.40 0.90
C GLY A 94 -23.52 21.20 2.12
N HIS A 95 -23.57 22.52 2.00
CA HIS A 95 -24.11 23.38 3.05
C HIS A 95 -25.08 24.40 2.47
N MET A 96 -26.12 24.73 3.25
CA MET A 96 -27.09 25.77 2.93
C MET A 96 -26.97 26.89 3.95
N GLN A 97 -26.73 28.11 3.49
CA GLN A 97 -26.74 29.29 4.35
C GLN A 97 -27.97 30.15 4.02
N THR A 98 -28.79 30.43 5.03
CA THR A 98 -29.97 31.30 4.88
C THR A 98 -29.74 32.61 5.63
N ASN A 99 -29.87 33.74 4.94
CA ASN A 99 -29.79 35.09 5.51
C ASN A 99 -31.16 35.76 5.40
N ILE A 100 -31.63 36.39 6.48
CA ILE A 100 -32.94 37.04 6.53
C ILE A 100 -32.73 38.56 6.57
N TYR A 101 -33.41 39.29 5.67
CA TYR A 101 -33.44 40.74 5.63
C TYR A 101 -34.89 41.22 5.67
N GLY A 102 -35.32 41.75 6.81
CA GLY A 102 -36.73 42.11 7.05
C GLY A 102 -37.63 40.87 6.99
N ASN A 103 -38.63 40.89 6.11
CA ASN A 103 -39.57 39.78 5.88
C ASN A 103 -39.13 38.84 4.74
N THR A 104 -37.93 39.00 4.19
CA THR A 104 -37.43 38.20 3.05
C THR A 104 -36.25 37.33 3.48
N ALA A 105 -36.26 36.04 3.12
CA ALA A 105 -35.18 35.11 3.35
C ALA A 105 -34.44 34.78 2.03
N TYR A 106 -33.10 34.83 2.06
CA TYR A 106 -32.22 34.45 0.96
C TYR A 106 -31.43 33.21 1.35
N SER A 107 -31.61 32.11 0.65
CA SER A 107 -30.86 30.87 0.87
C SER A 107 -29.85 30.65 -0.25
N THR A 108 -28.58 30.48 0.11
CA THR A 108 -27.49 30.07 -0.79
C THR A 108 -27.14 28.62 -0.48
N TYR A 109 -27.27 27.74 -1.47
CA TYR A 109 -26.87 26.34 -1.37
C TYR A 109 -25.56 26.11 -2.10
N THR A 110 -24.56 25.59 -1.39
CA THR A 110 -23.30 25.11 -1.96
C THR A 110 -23.36 23.58 -1.97
N PRO A 111 -23.48 22.93 -3.14
CA PRO A 111 -23.53 21.48 -3.22
C PRO A 111 -22.20 20.85 -2.82
N GLY A 112 -22.30 19.63 -2.28
CA GLY A 112 -21.14 18.77 -2.09
C GLY A 112 -20.60 18.25 -3.42
N VAL A 113 -19.36 17.77 -3.42
CA VAL A 113 -18.75 17.11 -4.58
C VAL A 113 -18.33 15.69 -4.22
N THR A 114 -18.43 14.80 -5.19
CA THR A 114 -17.94 13.42 -5.08
C THR A 114 -16.59 13.29 -5.74
N TYR A 115 -15.67 12.54 -5.15
CA TYR A 115 -14.35 12.27 -5.72
C TYR A 115 -14.00 10.79 -5.57
N ASN A 116 -13.20 10.27 -6.50
CA ASN A 116 -12.77 8.88 -6.47
C ASN A 116 -11.48 8.74 -5.64
N ILE A 117 -11.44 7.72 -4.78
CA ILE A 117 -10.27 7.33 -3.98
C ILE A 117 -9.81 5.99 -4.51
N VAL A 118 -8.64 5.96 -5.14
CA VAL A 118 -8.03 4.74 -5.66
C VAL A 118 -7.14 4.14 -4.57
N LYS A 119 -7.37 2.88 -4.21
CA LYS A 119 -6.58 2.12 -3.25
C LYS A 119 -5.86 1.00 -4.00
N PRO A 120 -4.55 1.13 -4.30
CA PRO A 120 -3.85 0.13 -5.09
C PRO A 120 -3.76 -1.21 -4.37
N GLY A 121 -3.82 -2.29 -5.13
CA GLY A 121 -3.71 -3.64 -4.62
C GLY A 121 -3.07 -4.55 -5.64
N GLN A 122 -2.34 -5.57 -5.18
CA GLN A 122 -1.71 -6.56 -6.03
C GLN A 122 -1.80 -7.95 -5.37
N ASP A 123 -2.21 -8.94 -6.15
CA ASP A 123 -2.18 -10.34 -5.76
C ASP A 123 -1.21 -11.10 -6.67
N LEU A 124 -0.20 -11.74 -6.09
CA LEU A 124 0.76 -12.57 -6.82
C LEU A 124 0.61 -14.03 -6.40
N ILE A 125 0.80 -14.95 -7.35
CA ILE A 125 1.07 -16.35 -7.04
C ILE A 125 2.52 -16.60 -7.41
N ILE A 126 3.29 -17.05 -6.42
CA ILE A 126 4.70 -17.38 -6.59
C ILE A 126 4.93 -18.86 -6.33
N LYS A 127 5.87 -19.44 -7.08
CA LYS A 127 6.37 -20.80 -6.85
C LYS A 127 7.83 -20.74 -6.45
N LEU A 128 8.19 -21.47 -5.40
CA LEU A 128 9.51 -21.44 -4.79
C LEU A 128 10.41 -22.54 -5.37
N PHE A 129 11.70 -22.23 -5.47
CA PHE A 129 12.72 -23.15 -5.97
C PHE A 129 13.99 -23.05 -5.12
N ASN A 130 14.68 -24.17 -5.01
CA ASN A 130 15.98 -24.24 -4.35
C ASN A 130 17.03 -24.72 -5.37
N SER A 131 17.97 -23.84 -5.68
CA SER A 131 19.07 -24.08 -6.63
C SER A 131 20.02 -25.21 -6.21
N ALA A 132 20.07 -25.59 -4.93
CA ALA A 132 20.83 -26.75 -4.47
C ALA A 132 20.06 -28.07 -4.62
N LYS A 133 18.72 -28.03 -4.73
CA LYS A 133 17.87 -29.22 -4.84
C LYS A 133 17.51 -29.58 -6.29
N GLY A 134 17.77 -28.70 -7.26
CA GLY A 134 17.47 -28.95 -8.66
C GLY A 134 17.60 -27.72 -9.55
N PRO A 135 17.35 -27.88 -10.86
CA PRO A 135 17.42 -26.78 -11.80
C PRO A 135 16.36 -25.73 -11.50
N VAL A 136 16.76 -24.45 -11.59
CA VAL A 136 15.86 -23.30 -11.44
C VAL A 136 15.30 -22.93 -12.82
N PRO A 137 13.97 -22.75 -12.97
CA PRO A 137 13.39 -22.34 -14.24
C PRO A 137 13.89 -20.97 -14.72
N GLN A 138 13.97 -20.79 -16.03
CA GLN A 138 14.26 -19.48 -16.62
C GLN A 138 13.18 -18.47 -16.23
N GLY A 139 13.58 -17.25 -15.86
CA GLY A 139 12.67 -16.20 -15.42
C GLY A 139 12.32 -16.23 -13.93
N ALA A 140 12.84 -17.21 -13.16
CA ALA A 140 12.76 -17.15 -11.71
C ALA A 140 13.73 -16.08 -11.17
N PHE A 141 13.28 -15.32 -10.18
CA PHE A 141 14.06 -14.30 -9.52
C PHE A 141 14.88 -14.89 -8.38
N ALA A 142 16.14 -14.49 -8.26
CA ALA A 142 16.95 -14.75 -7.07
C ALA A 142 16.39 -13.93 -5.90
N ALA A 143 15.91 -14.62 -4.86
CA ALA A 143 15.22 -13.95 -3.76
C ALA A 143 16.14 -12.97 -3.00
N GLN A 144 17.42 -13.32 -2.86
CA GLN A 144 18.39 -12.45 -2.20
C GLN A 144 18.62 -11.15 -2.96
N ASP A 145 18.70 -11.19 -4.29
CA ASP A 145 18.90 -10.00 -5.11
C ASP A 145 17.68 -9.08 -5.07
N VAL A 146 16.47 -9.66 -5.15
CA VAL A 146 15.22 -8.91 -5.00
C VAL A 146 15.15 -8.25 -3.63
N TYR A 147 15.47 -9.00 -2.56
CA TYR A 147 15.50 -8.46 -1.20
C TYR A 147 16.49 -7.29 -1.10
N ASN A 148 17.73 -7.46 -1.56
CA ASN A 148 18.77 -6.43 -1.48
C ASN A 148 18.40 -5.14 -2.24
N ASN A 149 17.73 -5.26 -3.39
CA ASN A 149 17.40 -4.13 -4.24
C ASN A 149 16.11 -3.40 -3.83
N ILE A 150 15.13 -4.12 -3.27
CA ILE A 150 13.81 -3.56 -2.92
C ILE A 150 13.72 -3.18 -1.43
N SER A 151 14.35 -3.93 -0.54
CA SER A 151 14.33 -3.66 0.91
C SER A 151 14.73 -2.22 1.31
N PRO A 152 15.66 -1.53 0.61
CA PRO A 152 15.97 -0.12 0.88
C PRO A 152 14.91 0.88 0.40
N ARG A 153 14.02 0.48 -0.53
CA ARG A 153 12.98 1.36 -1.12
C ARG A 153 11.72 1.41 -0.28
N VAL A 154 11.49 0.41 0.58
CA VAL A 154 10.26 0.29 1.35
C VAL A 154 10.32 1.05 2.67
N GLU A 155 9.27 1.81 2.97
CA GLU A 155 9.12 2.46 4.28
C GLU A 155 8.59 1.48 5.32
N ARG A 156 9.27 1.37 6.47
CA ARG A 156 8.87 0.50 7.58
C ARG A 156 8.34 1.31 8.77
N PRO A 157 7.47 0.73 9.62
CA PRO A 157 7.10 1.35 10.88
C PRO A 157 8.34 1.61 11.74
N LYS A 158 8.38 2.76 12.43
CA LYS A 158 9.40 3.00 13.45
C LYS A 158 9.14 2.02 14.60
N LYS A 159 10.16 1.26 15.01
CA LYS A 159 10.10 0.47 16.24
C LYS A 159 9.98 1.46 17.40
N THR A 160 8.82 1.47 18.06
CA THR A 160 8.60 2.15 19.34
C THR A 160 9.33 1.43 20.46
#